data_AF-A0A8E0NDD3-F1
#
_entry.id   AF-A0A8E0NDD3-F1
#
_cell.length_a   1.000
_cell.length_b   1.000
_cell.length_c   1.000
_cell.angle_alpha   90.00
_cell.angle_beta   90.00
_cell.angle_gamma   90.00
#
_symmetry.space_group_name_H-M   'P 1'
#
loop_
_entity.id
_entity.type
_entity.pdbx_description
1 polymer ?
#
loop_
_entity_poly.entity_id
_entity_poly.type
_entity_poly.pdbx_seq_one_letter_code
_entity_poly.pdbx_strand_id
1 'polypeptide(L)'
;MVEAVFTGRPETELVINLNLETLNTAARLLRDGEAFASDPQVREAMAELRRTMVQKQTAAFPAMRAGYGAIKDQAVWENDMDIIVQGGGNRTIRFIAGIFAANRNIARFEESVRPVLSPMRFRRSQYEWYRGSEYTYYTLETPDDAEIGYWVGSTFTPVPAPE
;
A
#
# COMPACT_ATOMS: atom_id res chain seq x y z
N MET A 1 -14.65 19.51 -4.17
CA MET A 1 -13.72 20.01 -3.15
C MET A 1 -12.75 18.94 -2.63
N VAL A 2 -13.06 17.63 -2.72
CA VAL A 2 -12.15 16.53 -2.27
C VAL A 2 -11.09 16.19 -3.33
N GLU A 3 -11.36 16.37 -4.61
CA GLU A 3 -10.44 15.96 -5.70
C GLU A 3 -9.15 16.80 -5.82
N ALA A 4 -9.12 18.01 -5.25
CA ALA A 4 -7.97 18.91 -5.38
C ALA A 4 -6.87 18.72 -4.32
N VAL A 5 -7.09 17.86 -3.31
CA VAL A 5 -6.22 17.77 -2.12
C VAL A 5 -4.94 16.95 -2.37
N PHE A 6 -4.83 16.21 -3.49
CA PHE A 6 -3.79 15.19 -3.68
C PHE A 6 -2.74 15.48 -4.77
N THR A 7 -2.48 16.74 -5.14
CA THR A 7 -1.39 17.07 -6.08
C THR A 7 -0.03 17.13 -5.36
N GLY A 8 0.49 15.96 -4.96
CA GLY A 8 1.83 15.81 -4.38
C GLY A 8 2.94 15.85 -5.43
N ARG A 9 4.21 15.80 -4.98
CA ARG A 9 5.39 15.80 -5.86
C ARG A 9 5.38 14.54 -6.75
N PRO A 10 5.18 14.66 -8.08
CA PRO A 10 4.88 13.53 -8.96
C PRO A 10 6.04 12.52 -9.05
N GLU A 11 7.28 12.97 -8.86
CA GLU A 11 8.48 12.12 -8.98
C GLU A 11 8.58 11.06 -7.88
N THR A 12 8.13 11.35 -6.66
CA THR A 12 8.25 10.38 -5.54
C THR A 12 7.06 9.41 -5.50
N GLU A 13 5.88 9.86 -5.92
CA GLU A 13 4.72 8.99 -6.19
C GLU A 13 5.03 8.01 -7.33
N LEU A 14 5.76 8.47 -8.35
CA LEU A 14 6.26 7.62 -9.44
C LEU A 14 7.13 6.48 -8.92
N VAL A 15 8.03 6.73 -7.95
CA VAL A 15 8.90 5.69 -7.38
C VAL A 15 8.10 4.62 -6.62
N ILE A 16 7.10 5.03 -5.83
CA ILE A 16 6.24 4.09 -5.11
C ILE A 16 5.45 3.22 -6.10
N ASN A 17 4.86 3.84 -7.13
CA ASN A 17 4.11 3.11 -8.15
C ASN A 17 5.01 2.16 -8.95
N LEU A 18 6.22 2.58 -9.30
CA LEU A 18 7.20 1.73 -9.98
C LEU A 18 7.60 0.52 -9.12
N ASN A 19 7.80 0.71 -7.82
CA ASN A 19 8.10 -0.39 -6.90
C ASN A 19 6.92 -1.38 -6.83
N LEU A 20 5.68 -0.89 -6.72
CA LEU A 20 4.50 -1.74 -6.71
C LEU A 20 4.35 -2.53 -8.02
N GLU A 21 4.56 -1.88 -9.18
CA GLU A 21 4.50 -2.56 -10.47
C GLU A 21 5.62 -3.58 -10.66
N THR A 22 6.81 -3.29 -10.14
CA THR A 22 7.93 -4.25 -10.14
C THR A 22 7.56 -5.52 -9.35
N LEU A 23 6.96 -5.35 -8.17
CA LEU A 23 6.49 -6.48 -7.35
C LEU A 23 5.36 -7.25 -8.04
N ASN A 24 4.37 -6.56 -8.62
CA ASN A 24 3.27 -7.18 -9.37
C ASN A 24 3.80 -7.98 -10.57
N THR A 25 4.75 -7.42 -11.32
CA THR A 25 5.36 -8.08 -12.49
C THR A 25 6.13 -9.32 -12.06
N ALA A 26 6.95 -9.22 -11.02
CA ALA A 26 7.70 -10.36 -10.49
C ALA A 26 6.77 -11.48 -9.98
N ALA A 27 5.66 -11.14 -9.33
CA ALA A 27 4.66 -12.13 -8.92
C ALA A 27 3.99 -12.82 -10.12
N ARG A 28 3.68 -12.08 -11.19
CA ARG A 28 3.14 -12.66 -12.43
C ARG A 28 4.16 -13.59 -13.11
N LEU A 29 5.45 -13.23 -13.10
CA LEU A 29 6.52 -14.11 -13.61
C LEU A 29 6.59 -15.43 -12.83
N LEU A 30 6.46 -15.38 -11.50
CA LEU A 30 6.40 -16.59 -10.67
C LEU A 30 5.20 -17.48 -11.05
N ARG A 31 4.02 -16.88 -11.24
CA ARG A 31 2.82 -17.61 -11.69
C ARG A 31 3.03 -18.24 -13.07
N ASP A 32 3.50 -17.46 -14.04
CA ASP A 32 3.66 -17.93 -15.43
C ASP A 32 4.80 -18.96 -15.56
N GLY A 33 5.80 -18.89 -14.68
CA GLY A 33 6.89 -19.85 -14.58
C GLY A 33 6.45 -21.27 -14.20
N GLU A 34 5.27 -21.44 -13.59
CA GLU A 34 4.73 -22.78 -13.24
C GLU A 34 4.54 -23.67 -14.47
N ALA A 35 4.26 -23.09 -15.65
CA ALA A 35 4.15 -23.81 -16.90
C ALA A 35 5.45 -24.53 -17.31
N PHE A 36 6.58 -24.14 -16.72
CA PHE A 36 7.91 -24.66 -17.00
C PHE A 36 8.53 -25.38 -15.78
N ALA A 37 7.73 -25.74 -14.78
CA ALA A 37 8.21 -26.33 -13.52
C ALA A 37 8.94 -27.68 -13.69
N SER A 38 8.78 -28.35 -14.83
CA SER A 38 9.50 -29.58 -15.17
C SER A 38 10.98 -29.34 -15.51
N ASP A 39 11.36 -28.11 -15.87
CA ASP A 39 12.75 -27.74 -16.11
C ASP A 39 13.46 -27.45 -14.76
N PRO A 40 14.52 -28.22 -14.42
CA PRO A 40 15.25 -28.01 -13.16
C PRO A 40 15.83 -26.60 -13.00
N GLN A 41 16.30 -25.98 -14.08
CA GLN A 41 16.89 -24.64 -14.04
C GLN A 41 15.82 -23.59 -13.78
N VAL A 42 14.65 -23.72 -14.43
CA VAL A 42 13.53 -22.81 -14.19
C VAL A 42 13.04 -22.93 -12.76
N ARG A 43 12.89 -24.15 -12.24
CA ARG A 43 12.48 -24.39 -10.86
C ARG A 43 13.44 -23.76 -9.84
N GLU A 44 14.75 -23.88 -10.05
CA GLU A 44 15.76 -23.25 -9.20
C GLU A 44 15.66 -21.71 -9.27
N ALA A 45 15.55 -21.15 -10.47
CA ALA A 45 15.39 -19.71 -10.65
C ALA A 45 14.11 -19.16 -9.99
N MET A 46 12.99 -19.89 -10.07
CA MET A 46 11.73 -19.52 -9.42
C MET A 46 11.82 -19.58 -7.89
N ALA A 47 12.52 -20.58 -7.35
CA ALA A 47 12.78 -20.66 -5.91
C ALA A 47 13.63 -19.48 -5.42
N GLU A 48 14.67 -19.11 -6.18
CA GLU A 48 15.52 -17.97 -5.88
C GLU A 48 14.76 -16.65 -5.95
N LEU A 49 13.97 -16.46 -7.01
CA LEU A 49 13.13 -15.28 -7.19
C LEU A 49 12.14 -15.15 -6.04
N ARG A 50 11.43 -16.22 -5.67
CA ARG A 50 10.50 -16.23 -4.53
C ARG A 50 11.18 -15.81 -3.23
N ARG A 51 12.33 -16.41 -2.91
CA ARG A 51 13.10 -16.07 -1.69
C ARG A 51 13.51 -14.61 -1.68
N THR A 52 14.05 -14.13 -2.80
CA THR A 52 14.47 -12.73 -2.95
C THR A 52 13.29 -11.78 -2.83
N MET A 53 12.15 -12.11 -3.45
CA MET A 53 10.93 -11.32 -3.36
C MET A 53 10.51 -11.15 -1.92
N VAL A 54 10.27 -12.24 -1.17
CA VAL A 54 9.86 -12.21 0.25
C VAL A 54 10.75 -11.28 1.08
N GLN A 55 12.07 -11.41 0.93
CA GLN A 55 13.04 -10.57 1.64
C GLN A 55 12.90 -9.09 1.25
N LYS A 56 12.86 -8.78 -0.05
CA LYS A 56 12.78 -7.41 -0.55
C LYS A 56 11.47 -6.75 -0.20
N GLN A 57 10.33 -7.42 -0.38
CA GLN A 57 9.02 -6.85 -0.11
C GLN A 57 8.80 -6.60 1.39
N THR A 58 9.27 -7.49 2.26
CA THR A 58 9.17 -7.33 3.73
C THR A 58 9.93 -6.09 4.21
N ALA A 59 11.04 -5.73 3.55
CA ALA A 59 11.79 -4.51 3.84
C ALA A 59 11.21 -3.28 3.14
N ALA A 60 10.77 -3.41 1.89
CA ALA A 60 10.33 -2.29 1.06
C ALA A 60 8.96 -1.73 1.50
N PHE A 61 8.00 -2.58 1.86
CA PHE A 61 6.66 -2.14 2.21
C PHE A 61 6.62 -1.15 3.39
N PRO A 62 7.29 -1.40 4.54
CA PRO A 62 7.38 -0.41 5.61
C PRO A 62 7.99 0.93 5.18
N ALA A 63 9.01 0.90 4.32
CA ALA A 63 9.67 2.10 3.81
C ALA A 63 8.78 2.87 2.84
N MET A 64 8.09 2.19 1.92
CA MET A 64 7.11 2.79 1.00
C MET A 64 5.98 3.47 1.76
N ARG A 65 5.44 2.83 2.80
CA ARG A 65 4.37 3.41 3.63
C ARG A 65 4.83 4.67 4.37
N ALA A 66 6.01 4.64 4.99
CA ALA A 66 6.58 5.82 5.64
C ALA A 66 6.82 6.97 4.64
N GLY A 67 7.44 6.64 3.49
CA GLY A 67 7.68 7.61 2.42
C GLY A 67 6.38 8.24 1.92
N TYR A 68 5.37 7.42 1.63
CA TYR A 68 4.05 7.89 1.21
C TYR A 68 3.46 8.89 2.20
N GLY A 69 3.44 8.55 3.49
CA GLY A 69 2.96 9.44 4.55
C GLY A 69 3.67 10.79 4.55
N ALA A 70 5.01 10.77 4.56
CA ALA A 70 5.82 11.99 4.58
C ALA A 70 5.62 12.88 3.35
N ILE A 71 5.50 12.30 2.15
CA ILE A 71 5.27 13.06 0.92
C ILE A 71 3.88 13.68 0.91
N LYS A 72 2.86 12.89 1.29
CA LYS A 72 1.48 13.37 1.28
C LYS A 72 1.23 14.41 2.36
N ASP A 73 1.77 14.25 3.56
CA ASP A 73 1.68 15.23 4.64
C ASP A 73 2.15 16.62 4.18
N GLN A 74 3.31 16.69 3.52
CA GLN A 74 3.82 17.93 2.93
C GLN A 74 2.90 18.52 1.86
N ALA A 75 2.24 17.67 1.06
CA ALA A 75 1.36 18.11 -0.02
C ALA A 75 0.01 18.64 0.47
N VAL A 76 -0.43 18.23 1.66
CA VAL A 76 -1.75 18.58 2.20
C VAL A 76 -1.71 19.66 3.28
N TRP A 77 -0.51 20.14 3.66
CA TRP A 77 -0.32 21.16 4.69
C TRP A 77 -1.14 22.44 4.44
N GLU A 78 -1.16 22.94 3.20
CA GLU A 78 -1.95 24.15 2.84
C GLU A 78 -3.46 23.94 2.94
N ASN A 79 -3.92 22.69 3.04
CA ASN A 79 -5.32 22.31 3.17
C ASN A 79 -5.73 21.98 4.61
N ASP A 80 -4.93 22.41 5.61
CA ASP A 80 -5.18 22.18 7.04
C ASP A 80 -5.39 20.69 7.38
N MET A 81 -4.59 19.83 6.73
CA MET A 81 -4.59 18.38 6.96
C MET A 81 -3.20 17.91 7.40
N ASP A 82 -3.16 17.01 8.38
CA ASP A 82 -1.95 16.27 8.75
C ASP A 82 -2.12 14.79 8.35
N ILE A 83 -1.01 14.16 7.94
CA ILE A 83 -0.93 12.73 7.65
C ILE A 83 0.20 12.09 8.47
N ILE A 84 -0.17 11.11 9.28
CA ILE A 84 0.77 10.39 10.16
C ILE A 84 0.73 8.91 9.85
N VAL A 85 1.89 8.32 9.59
CA VAL A 85 2.05 6.88 9.44
C VAL A 85 2.72 6.30 10.68
N GLN A 86 2.15 5.23 11.23
CA GLN A 86 2.55 4.67 12.52
C GLN A 86 2.22 3.18 12.66
N GLY A 87 2.57 2.63 13.83
CA GLY A 87 2.37 1.24 14.19
C GLY A 87 3.46 0.31 13.63
N GLY A 88 3.41 -0.97 14.02
CA GLY A 88 4.40 -1.96 13.60
C GLY A 88 4.47 -2.09 12.07
N GLY A 89 5.63 -1.81 11.50
CA GLY A 89 5.85 -1.82 10.04
C GLY A 89 5.10 -0.72 9.30
N ASN A 90 4.71 0.38 9.96
CA ASN A 90 4.05 1.53 9.32
C ASN A 90 2.69 1.19 8.70
N ARG A 91 1.94 0.26 9.29
CA ARG A 91 0.69 -0.29 8.72
C ARG A 91 -0.57 0.49 9.05
N THR A 92 -0.47 1.56 9.85
CA THR A 92 -1.58 2.46 10.14
C THR A 92 -1.28 3.82 9.55
N ILE A 93 -2.20 4.37 8.76
CA ILE A 93 -2.18 5.77 8.33
C ILE A 93 -3.31 6.52 9.05
N ARG A 94 -3.02 7.73 9.48
CA ARG A 94 -3.94 8.62 10.16
C ARG A 94 -4.02 9.94 9.41
N PHE A 95 -5.23 10.36 9.12
CA PHE A 95 -5.57 11.63 8.50
C PHE A 95 -6.24 12.50 9.55
N ILE A 96 -5.75 13.71 9.73
CA ILE A 96 -6.27 14.67 10.71
C ILE A 96 -6.67 15.93 9.96
N ALA A 97 -7.96 16.29 9.97
CA ALA A 97 -8.45 17.50 9.32
C ALA A 97 -9.87 17.84 9.80
N GLY A 98 -10.20 19.13 9.90
CA GLY A 98 -11.51 19.59 10.37
C GLY A 98 -12.70 19.02 9.57
N ILE A 99 -12.49 18.68 8.29
CA ILE A 99 -13.51 18.05 7.45
C ILE A 99 -14.00 16.70 8.00
N PHE A 100 -13.20 16.01 8.81
CA PHE A 100 -13.54 14.71 9.38
C PHE A 100 -14.47 14.80 10.60
N ALA A 101 -14.90 16.01 10.99
CA ALA A 101 -15.99 16.17 11.97
C ALA A 101 -17.31 15.54 11.49
N ALA A 102 -17.49 15.36 10.18
CA ALA A 102 -18.69 14.76 9.59
C ALA A 102 -18.40 13.36 9.01
N ASN A 103 -19.13 12.34 9.49
CA ASN A 103 -18.99 10.95 9.03
C ASN A 103 -19.14 10.77 7.51
N ARG A 104 -19.97 11.59 6.85
CA ARG A 104 -20.12 11.56 5.38
C ARG A 104 -18.83 11.91 4.64
N ASN A 105 -18.01 12.80 5.21
CA ASN A 105 -16.74 13.20 4.62
C ASN A 105 -15.69 12.11 4.83
N ILE A 106 -15.71 11.47 6.00
CA ILE A 106 -14.88 10.28 6.29
C ILE A 106 -15.17 9.18 5.28
N ALA A 107 -16.44 8.80 5.07
CA ALA A 107 -16.81 7.74 4.14
C ALA A 107 -16.35 8.03 2.69
N ARG A 108 -16.60 9.26 2.20
CA ARG A 108 -16.18 9.67 0.85
C ARG A 108 -14.65 9.71 0.69
N PHE A 109 -13.93 10.14 1.72
CA PHE A 109 -12.48 10.18 1.68
C PHE A 109 -11.89 8.77 1.74
N GLU A 110 -12.44 7.89 2.58
CA GLU A 110 -12.04 6.48 2.63
C GLU A 110 -12.20 5.78 1.28
N GLU A 111 -13.32 6.02 0.58
CA GLU A 111 -13.55 5.50 -0.77
C GLU A 111 -12.48 5.96 -1.76
N SER A 112 -11.98 7.19 -1.65
CA SER A 112 -10.96 7.72 -2.55
C SER A 112 -9.54 7.25 -2.24
N VAL A 113 -9.20 7.04 -0.95
CA VAL A 113 -7.83 6.65 -0.57
C VAL A 113 -7.63 5.14 -0.53
N ARG A 114 -8.69 4.35 -0.30
CA ARG A 114 -8.60 2.88 -0.22
C ARG A 114 -7.86 2.23 -1.42
N PRO A 115 -8.11 2.60 -2.68
CA PRO A 115 -7.39 2.03 -3.83
C PRO A 115 -5.88 2.29 -3.81
N VAL A 116 -5.42 3.32 -3.09
CA VAL A 116 -4.01 3.67 -2.95
C VAL A 116 -3.41 2.97 -1.72
N LEU A 117 -4.15 2.91 -0.61
CA LEU A 117 -3.67 2.32 0.64
C LEU A 117 -3.57 0.78 0.57
N SER A 118 -4.51 0.12 -0.09
CA SER A 118 -4.55 -1.35 -0.15
C SER A 118 -3.34 -1.97 -0.85
N PRO A 119 -2.90 -1.50 -2.04
CA PRO A 119 -1.70 -2.01 -2.70
C PRO A 119 -0.41 -1.82 -1.88
N MET A 120 -0.34 -0.75 -1.07
CA MET A 120 0.76 -0.52 -0.13
C MET A 120 0.67 -1.35 1.16
N ARG A 121 -0.35 -2.20 1.29
CA ARG A 121 -0.58 -3.10 2.44
C ARG A 121 -0.70 -2.37 3.78
N PHE A 122 -1.32 -1.18 3.76
CA PHE A 122 -1.83 -0.60 5.00
C PHE A 122 -2.93 -1.52 5.55
N ARG A 123 -2.98 -1.66 6.88
CA ARG A 123 -4.02 -2.44 7.58
C ARG A 123 -5.11 -1.58 8.19
N ARG A 124 -4.85 -0.28 8.34
CA ARG A 124 -5.77 0.64 8.98
C ARG A 124 -5.62 2.05 8.44
N SER A 125 -6.74 2.69 8.14
CA SER A 125 -6.90 4.13 7.97
C SER A 125 -7.64 4.69 9.19
N GLN A 126 -7.19 5.85 9.70
CA GLN A 126 -7.79 6.54 10.84
C GLN A 126 -8.09 7.99 10.49
N TYR A 127 -9.18 8.52 11.04
CA TYR A 127 -9.72 9.84 10.72
C TYR A 127 -10.01 10.61 12.01
N GLU A 128 -9.35 11.74 12.20
CA GLU A 128 -9.51 12.66 13.34
C GLU A 128 -9.90 14.06 12.85
N TRP A 129 -10.80 14.76 13.54
CA TRP A 129 -11.14 16.14 13.18
C TRP A 129 -10.10 17.15 13.68
N TYR A 130 -9.46 16.87 14.82
CA TYR A 130 -8.26 17.56 15.28
C TYR A 130 -7.38 16.58 16.07
N ARG A 131 -6.11 16.92 16.26
CA ARG A 131 -5.14 16.05 16.93
C ARG A 131 -5.56 15.67 18.35
N GLY A 132 -5.74 14.37 18.58
CA GLY A 132 -6.11 13.83 19.89
C GLY A 132 -7.61 13.78 20.15
N SER A 133 -8.43 14.05 19.14
CA SER A 133 -9.86 13.81 19.20
C SER A 133 -10.21 12.31 19.16
N GLU A 134 -11.49 12.00 19.34
CA GLU A 134 -12.03 10.71 18.90
C GLU A 134 -11.75 10.50 17.41
N TYR A 135 -11.60 9.24 17.02
CA TYR A 135 -11.34 8.85 15.64
C TYR A 135 -12.31 7.79 15.15
N THR A 136 -12.62 7.86 13.86
CA THR A 136 -13.20 6.72 13.13
C THR A 136 -12.08 6.02 12.38
N TYR A 137 -12.19 4.70 12.22
CA TYR A 137 -11.19 3.93 11.49
C TYR A 137 -11.82 2.87 10.61
N TYR A 138 -11.09 2.49 9.56
CA TYR A 138 -11.41 1.33 8.75
C TYR A 138 -10.27 0.33 8.86
N THR A 139 -10.63 -0.94 9.03
CA THR A 139 -9.70 -2.05 8.80
C THR A 139 -9.60 -2.28 7.29
N LEU A 140 -8.38 -2.45 6.81
CA LEU A 140 -8.07 -2.75 5.42
C LEU A 140 -7.59 -4.20 5.36
N GLU A 141 -8.38 -5.04 4.70
CA GLU A 141 -8.01 -6.42 4.41
C GLU A 141 -6.93 -6.42 3.32
N THR A 142 -5.68 -6.55 3.75
CA THR A 142 -4.51 -6.53 2.88
C THR A 142 -3.57 -7.71 3.20
N PRO A 143 -2.87 -8.24 2.20
CA PRO A 143 -1.95 -9.37 2.40
C PRO A 143 -0.80 -9.02 3.35
N ASP A 144 -0.20 -10.04 3.96
CA ASP A 144 1.03 -9.89 4.74
C ASP A 144 2.16 -9.33 3.88
N ASP A 145 3.09 -8.55 4.44
CA ASP A 145 4.20 -8.01 3.65
C ASP A 145 5.06 -9.10 3.02
N ALA A 146 5.07 -10.34 3.54
CA ALA A 146 5.80 -11.49 2.99
C ALA A 146 5.00 -12.28 1.93
N GLU A 147 3.70 -12.05 1.80
CA GLU A 147 2.85 -12.78 0.87
C GLU A 147 3.06 -12.30 -0.58
N ILE A 148 3.31 -13.24 -1.49
CA ILE A 148 3.54 -12.94 -2.90
C ILE A 148 2.21 -12.98 -3.65
N GLY A 149 1.97 -11.96 -4.47
CA GLY A 149 0.82 -11.89 -5.33
C GLY A 149 0.79 -10.57 -6.09
N TYR A 150 -0.25 -10.39 -6.90
CA TYR A 150 -0.42 -9.19 -7.72
C TYR A 150 -1.86 -8.69 -7.66
N TRP A 151 -2.05 -7.39 -7.89
CA TRP A 151 -3.38 -6.79 -7.94
C TRP A 151 -3.97 -6.85 -9.35
N VAL A 152 -5.29 -7.10 -9.42
CA VAL A 152 -6.14 -6.96 -10.61
C VAL A 152 -7.31 -6.07 -10.20
N GLY A 153 -7.25 -4.80 -10.59
CA GLY A 153 -8.14 -3.78 -10.04
C GLY A 153 -7.97 -3.68 -8.51
N SER A 154 -9.07 -3.86 -7.76
CA SER A 154 -9.08 -3.85 -6.30
C SER A 154 -8.93 -5.23 -5.66
N THR A 155 -8.65 -6.27 -6.44
CA THR A 155 -8.55 -7.65 -5.95
C THR A 155 -7.10 -8.11 -5.94
N PHE A 156 -6.63 -8.59 -4.78
CA PHE A 156 -5.33 -9.24 -4.67
C PHE A 156 -5.42 -10.70 -5.11
N THR A 157 -4.50 -11.12 -5.98
CA THR A 157 -4.37 -12.51 -6.44
C THR A 157 -3.09 -13.09 -5.86
N PRO A 158 -3.19 -14.02 -4.88
CA PRO A 158 -2.01 -14.64 -4.28
C PRO A 158 -1.32 -15.60 -5.27
N VAL A 159 0.00 -15.73 -5.15
CA VAL A 159 0.82 -16.70 -5.90
C VAL A 159 1.41 -17.68 -4.87
N PRO A 160 0.74 -18.82 -4.64
CA PRO A 160 1.13 -19.77 -3.60
C PRO A 160 2.50 -20.37 -3.87
N ALA A 161 3.14 -20.91 -2.83
CA ALA A 161 4.33 -21.72 -3.04
C ALA A 161 3.94 -23.00 -3.81
N PRO A 162 4.82 -23.50 -4.70
CA PRO A 162 4.60 -24.80 -5.33
C PRO A 162 4.54 -25.90 -4.27
N GLU A 163 3.66 -26.88 -4.49
CA GLU A 163 3.50 -28.08 -3.65
C GLU A 163 4.72 -29.00 -3.69
#